data_AF-A0AAC9B2K9-F1
#
_entry.id   AF-A0AAC9B2K9-F1
#
_cell.length_a   1.000
_cell.length_b   1.000
_cell.length_c   1.000
_cell.angle_alpha   90.00
_cell.angle_beta   90.00
_cell.angle_gamma   90.00
#
_symmetry.space_group_name_H-M   'P 1'
#
loop_
_entity.id
_entity.type
_entity.pdbx_description
1 polymer ?
#
loop_
_entity_poly.entity_id
_entity_poly.type
_entity_poly.pdbx_seq_one_letter_code
_entity_poly.pdbx_strand_id
1 'polypeptide(L)'
;MSLLDSSWKFNKFTVHQVEAELDDGQLEVKVSWEPKTEKKAPFANFGQVKVTQAGQTLSSVDRDDDIDKGEKVRDLDLTYDYRNRTDQVKIQIIESDGKSRTVRVNLQ
;
A
#
# COMPACT_ATOMS: atom_id res chain seq x y z
N MET A 1 3.94 7.86 9.67
CA MET A 1 2.68 8.55 10.06
C MET A 1 1.57 8.08 9.14
N SER A 2 0.48 7.52 9.69
CA SER A 2 -0.62 6.98 8.88
C SER A 2 -1.36 8.07 8.11
N LEU A 3 -1.62 7.80 6.83
CA LEU A 3 -2.48 8.58 5.93
C LEU A 3 -3.97 8.25 6.09
N LEU A 4 -4.31 7.22 6.88
CA LEU A 4 -5.69 6.79 7.12
C LEU A 4 -6.24 7.34 8.43
N ASP A 5 -7.42 7.97 8.38
CA ASP A 5 -8.18 8.37 9.58
C ASP A 5 -8.81 7.17 10.31
N SER A 6 -9.05 6.07 9.58
CA SER A 6 -9.60 4.83 10.10
C SER A 6 -9.26 3.65 9.20
N SER A 7 -9.24 2.44 9.78
CA SER A 7 -8.95 1.22 9.03
C SER A 7 -9.96 0.98 7.92
N TRP A 8 -9.46 0.53 6.77
CA TRP A 8 -10.28 0.17 5.63
C TRP A 8 -10.66 -1.30 5.65
N LYS A 9 -11.96 -1.58 5.65
CA LYS A 9 -12.50 -2.93 5.67
C LYS A 9 -12.87 -3.41 4.26
N PHE A 10 -12.11 -4.37 3.76
CA PHE A 10 -12.38 -5.12 2.54
C PHE A 10 -13.03 -6.47 2.89
N ASN A 11 -13.42 -7.27 1.90
CA ASN A 11 -14.06 -8.56 2.16
C ASN A 11 -13.06 -9.62 2.65
N LYS A 12 -11.82 -9.58 2.14
CA LYS A 12 -10.76 -10.57 2.34
C LYS A 12 -9.67 -10.11 3.30
N PHE A 13 -9.56 -8.81 3.55
CA PHE A 13 -8.56 -8.24 4.46
C PHE A 13 -9.04 -6.92 5.08
N THR A 14 -8.30 -6.45 6.08
CA THR A 14 -8.41 -5.11 6.65
C THR A 14 -7.08 -4.40 6.43
N VAL A 15 -7.11 -3.13 6.03
CA VAL A 15 -5.92 -2.26 6.02
C VAL A 15 -6.00 -1.39 7.24
N HIS A 16 -5.00 -1.48 8.11
CA HIS A 16 -4.94 -0.70 9.35
C HIS A 16 -4.27 0.65 9.11
N GLN A 17 -3.21 0.66 8.30
CA GLN A 17 -2.41 1.86 8.04
C GLN A 17 -1.93 1.85 6.60
N VAL A 18 -1.79 3.06 6.05
CA VAL A 18 -1.04 3.32 4.82
C VAL A 18 -0.13 4.48 5.16
N GLU A 19 1.17 4.29 5.00
CA GLU A 19 2.16 5.34 5.16
C GLU A 19 2.82 5.60 3.80
N ALA A 20 3.29 6.82 3.60
CA ALA A 20 4.08 7.15 2.44
C ALA A 20 5.10 8.23 2.79
N GLU A 21 6.33 8.01 2.37
CA GLU A 21 7.42 8.97 2.58
C GLU A 21 8.39 8.96 1.41
N LEU A 22 9.25 9.98 1.38
CA LEU A 22 10.35 10.05 0.44
C LEU A 22 11.63 9.64 1.17
N ASP A 23 12.26 8.57 0.71
CA ASP A 23 13.58 8.15 1.18
C ASP A 23 14.53 7.97 -0.01
N ASP A 24 15.72 8.54 0.10
CA ASP A 24 16.76 8.56 -0.95
C ASP A 24 16.25 8.87 -2.40
N GLY A 25 15.19 9.70 -2.49
CA GLY A 25 14.58 10.10 -3.76
C GLY A 25 13.62 9.06 -4.37
N GLN A 26 13.32 8.00 -3.65
CA GLN A 26 12.28 7.03 -3.95
C GLN A 26 11.04 7.32 -3.09
N LEU A 27 9.90 6.82 -3.57
CA LEU A 27 8.68 6.83 -2.78
C LEU A 27 8.55 5.47 -2.10
N GLU A 28 8.56 5.48 -0.79
CA GLU A 28 8.24 4.31 0.03
C GLU A 28 6.78 4.35 0.42
N VAL A 29 6.08 3.23 0.25
CA VAL A 29 4.70 3.04 0.68
C VAL A 29 4.63 1.79 1.54
N LYS A 30 4.26 2.00 2.80
CA LYS A 30 4.04 0.92 3.75
C LYS A 30 2.54 0.69 3.94
N VAL A 31 2.11 -0.55 3.83
CA VAL A 31 0.71 -0.95 4.07
C VAL A 31 0.67 -1.97 5.19
N SER A 32 0.09 -1.61 6.31
CA SER A 32 -0.17 -2.55 7.41
C SER A 32 -1.54 -3.18 7.23
N TRP A 33 -1.61 -4.51 7.13
CA TRP A 33 -2.81 -5.23 6.72
C TRP A 33 -3.00 -6.56 7.44
N GLU A 34 -4.25 -6.99 7.59
CA GLU A 34 -4.63 -8.25 8.23
C GLU A 34 -5.54 -9.06 7.28
N PRO A 35 -5.15 -10.27 6.85
CA PRO A 35 -6.06 -11.14 6.12
C PRO A 35 -7.18 -11.62 7.04
N LYS A 36 -8.40 -11.72 6.51
CA LYS A 36 -9.56 -12.32 7.21
C LYS A 36 -9.56 -13.85 7.17
N THR A 37 -8.46 -14.45 6.75
CA THR A 37 -8.24 -15.88 6.69
C THR A 37 -6.92 -16.22 7.37
N GLU A 38 -6.85 -17.39 7.99
CA GLU A 38 -5.62 -17.89 8.62
C GLU A 38 -4.56 -18.31 7.58
N LYS A 39 -4.88 -18.26 6.28
CA LYS A 39 -3.93 -18.62 5.22
C LYS A 39 -2.73 -17.67 5.23
N LYS A 40 -1.53 -18.24 5.42
CA LYS A 40 -0.25 -17.57 5.14
C LYS A 40 -0.12 -17.42 3.62
N ALA A 41 -0.19 -16.19 3.13
CA ALA A 41 -0.16 -15.86 1.72
C ALA A 41 0.21 -14.38 1.54
N PRO A 42 0.97 -14.03 0.51
CA PRO A 42 1.34 -12.64 0.22
C PRO A 42 0.10 -11.80 -0.08
N PHE A 43 0.20 -10.49 0.12
CA PHE A 43 -0.86 -9.52 -0.17
C PHE A 43 -1.39 -9.63 -1.61
N ALA A 44 -0.53 -9.99 -2.58
CA ALA A 44 -0.88 -10.14 -3.99
C ALA A 44 -2.02 -11.15 -4.24
N ASN A 45 -2.21 -12.12 -3.35
CA ASN A 45 -3.31 -13.08 -3.45
C ASN A 45 -4.67 -12.48 -3.05
N PHE A 46 -4.66 -11.34 -2.36
CA PHE A 46 -5.84 -10.69 -1.81
C PHE A 46 -6.17 -9.38 -2.53
N GLY A 47 -5.15 -8.64 -2.96
CA GLY A 47 -5.31 -7.36 -3.64
C GLY A 47 -4.02 -6.84 -4.27
N GLN A 48 -4.08 -5.59 -4.70
CA GLN A 48 -2.98 -4.85 -5.31
C GLN A 48 -2.92 -3.42 -4.76
N VAL A 49 -1.71 -2.87 -4.68
CA VAL A 49 -1.47 -1.45 -4.43
C VAL A 49 -1.08 -0.81 -5.75
N LYS A 50 -1.85 0.21 -6.15
CA LYS A 50 -1.59 1.01 -7.34
C LYS A 50 -1.27 2.43 -6.92
N VAL A 51 -0.07 2.88 -7.26
CA VAL A 51 0.36 4.26 -7.01
C VAL A 51 0.35 5.02 -8.32
N THR A 52 -0.28 6.19 -8.32
CA THR A 52 -0.30 7.08 -9.48
C THR A 52 0.06 8.51 -9.09
N GLN A 53 0.76 9.20 -9.98
CA GLN A 53 1.12 10.60 -9.85
C GLN A 53 1.02 11.26 -11.23
N ALA A 54 0.49 12.49 -11.30
CA ALA A 54 0.30 13.22 -12.55
C ALA A 54 -0.43 12.41 -13.65
N GLY A 55 -1.35 11.52 -13.24
CA GLY A 55 -2.07 10.62 -14.14
C GLY A 55 -1.28 9.38 -14.62
N GLN A 56 0.00 9.25 -14.28
CA GLN A 56 0.83 8.11 -14.61
C GLN A 56 0.87 7.11 -13.45
N THR A 57 0.92 5.81 -13.75
CA THR A 57 1.14 4.77 -12.74
C THR A 57 2.64 4.63 -12.50
N LEU A 58 3.06 4.72 -11.25
CA LEU A 58 4.46 4.54 -10.89
C LEU A 58 4.83 3.05 -10.98
N SER A 59 6.04 2.78 -11.44
CA SER A 59 6.58 1.42 -11.44
C SER A 59 7.19 1.14 -10.07
N SER A 60 6.78 0.04 -9.45
CA SER A 60 7.45 -0.46 -8.25
C SER A 60 8.80 -1.02 -8.65
N VAL A 61 9.83 -0.66 -7.90
CA VAL A 61 11.20 -1.16 -8.04
C VAL A 61 11.51 -2.21 -6.97
N ASP A 62 10.78 -2.19 -5.86
CA ASP A 62 10.85 -3.22 -4.84
C ASP A 62 9.48 -3.50 -4.20
N ARG A 63 9.34 -4.72 -3.70
CA ARG A 63 8.18 -5.23 -2.96
C ARG A 63 8.65 -6.25 -1.93
N ASP A 64 8.60 -5.87 -0.67
CA ASP A 64 8.75 -6.77 0.46
C ASP A 64 7.37 -7.09 1.06
N ASP A 65 7.03 -8.37 1.10
CA ASP A 65 5.76 -8.91 1.58
C ASP A 65 6.07 -10.19 2.39
N ASP A 66 7.19 -10.16 3.11
CA ASP A 66 7.60 -11.24 3.99
C ASP A 66 6.62 -11.35 5.16
N ILE A 67 6.34 -12.60 5.54
CA ILE A 67 5.31 -12.92 6.53
C ILE A 67 5.97 -13.70 7.65
N ASP A 68 6.07 -13.08 8.82
CA ASP A 68 6.64 -13.75 9.98
C ASP A 68 5.66 -14.75 10.61
N LYS A 69 6.22 -15.69 11.38
CA LYS A 69 5.43 -16.75 12.01
C LYS A 69 4.62 -16.16 13.17
N GLY A 70 3.30 -16.21 13.04
CA GLY A 70 2.36 -15.79 14.10
C GLY A 70 1.84 -14.36 13.95
N GLU A 71 2.26 -13.65 12.90
CA GLU A 71 1.74 -12.32 12.59
C GLU A 71 0.32 -12.38 12.04
N LYS A 72 -0.57 -11.65 12.72
CA LYS A 72 -1.94 -11.38 12.26
C LYS A 72 -1.98 -10.16 11.37
N VAL A 73 -1.37 -9.08 11.85
CA VAL A 73 -1.12 -7.86 11.07
C VAL A 73 0.26 -8.00 10.44
N ARG A 74 0.32 -7.78 9.14
CA ARG A 74 1.49 -7.94 8.29
C ARG A 74 1.80 -6.60 7.65
N ASP A 75 3.06 -6.41 7.32
CA ASP A 75 3.51 -5.24 6.60
C ASP A 75 3.77 -5.61 5.13
N LEU A 76 3.46 -4.67 4.25
CA LEU A 76 3.79 -4.71 2.84
C LEU A 76 4.51 -3.41 2.55
N ASP A 77 5.80 -3.53 2.26
CA ASP A 77 6.68 -2.41 1.97
C ASP A 77 6.94 -2.36 0.46
N LEU A 78 6.69 -1.19 -0.13
CA LEU A 78 6.70 -0.99 -1.57
C LEU A 78 7.50 0.24 -1.92
N THR A 79 8.50 0.08 -2.78
CA THR A 79 9.34 1.18 -3.24
C THR A 79 9.04 1.49 -4.69
N TYR A 80 8.89 2.76 -5.02
CA TYR A 80 8.54 3.26 -6.35
C TYR A 80 9.53 4.28 -6.86
N ASP A 81 9.79 4.23 -8.17
CA ASP A 81 10.46 5.29 -8.90
C ASP A 81 9.67 6.60 -8.76
N TYR A 82 10.24 7.60 -8.08
CA TYR A 82 9.59 8.88 -7.82
C TYR A 82 10.28 10.02 -8.56
N ARG A 83 9.72 10.43 -9.69
CA ARG A 83 10.38 11.39 -10.62
C ARG A 83 9.86 12.82 -10.53
N ASN A 84 8.65 13.02 -10.03
CA ASN A 84 7.99 14.32 -10.03
C ASN A 84 7.61 14.70 -8.60
N ARG A 85 8.26 15.70 -7.99
CA ARG A 85 8.09 16.00 -6.55
C ARG A 85 6.97 17.00 -6.25
N THR A 86 6.30 17.53 -7.26
CA THR A 86 5.33 18.62 -7.07
C THR A 86 3.89 18.14 -7.11
N ASP A 87 3.62 17.00 -7.73
CA ASP A 87 2.27 16.49 -7.88
C ASP A 87 1.86 15.57 -6.72
N GLN A 88 0.59 15.66 -6.36
CA GLN A 88 0.00 14.81 -5.34
C GLN A 88 0.09 13.33 -5.74
N VAL A 89 0.50 12.49 -4.79
CA VAL A 89 0.52 11.04 -4.95
C VAL A 89 -0.84 10.48 -4.59
N LYS A 90 -1.35 9.60 -5.44
CA LYS A 90 -2.59 8.84 -5.20
C LYS A 90 -2.23 7.37 -5.00
N ILE A 91 -2.53 6.85 -3.80
CA ILE A 91 -2.31 5.45 -3.43
C ILE A 91 -3.66 4.77 -3.39
N GLN A 92 -3.86 3.77 -4.24
CA GLN A 92 -5.10 3.01 -4.35
C GLN A 92 -4.87 1.56 -3.94
N ILE A 93 -5.64 1.09 -2.96
CA ILE A 93 -5.67 -0.33 -2.59
C ILE A 93 -6.91 -0.95 -3.21
N ILE A 94 -6.70 -2.00 -4.00
CA ILE A 94 -7.73 -2.68 -4.78
C ILE A 94 -7.78 -4.14 -4.35
N GLU A 95 -8.89 -4.55 -3.76
CA GLU A 95 -9.19 -5.94 -3.48
C GLU A 95 -9.36 -6.72 -4.79
N SER A 96 -9.02 -8.01 -4.77
CA SER A 96 -9.09 -8.90 -5.94
C SER A 96 -10.48 -9.09 -6.53
N ASP A 97 -11.55 -8.67 -5.84
CA ASP A 97 -12.93 -8.61 -6.35
C ASP A 97 -13.28 -7.26 -7.01
N GLY A 98 -12.33 -6.32 -7.06
CA GLY A 98 -12.46 -5.00 -7.68
C GLY A 98 -12.82 -3.88 -6.71
N LYS A 99 -13.21 -4.17 -5.45
CA LYS A 99 -13.46 -3.12 -4.46
C LYS A 99 -12.17 -2.34 -4.20
N SER A 100 -12.24 -1.01 -4.23
CA SER A 100 -11.04 -0.19 -3.99
C SER A 100 -11.29 0.99 -3.06
N ARG A 101 -10.22 1.43 -2.41
CA ARG A 101 -10.16 2.68 -1.66
C ARG A 101 -8.89 3.43 -2.02
N THR A 102 -8.91 4.75 -1.83
CA THR A 102 -7.85 5.64 -2.26
C THR A 102 -7.54 6.64 -1.15
N VAL A 103 -6.25 6.88 -0.94
CA VAL A 103 -5.74 8.01 -0.18
C VAL A 103 -4.86 8.87 -1.08
N ARG A 104 -4.75 10.15 -0.74
CA ARG A 104 -3.92 11.10 -1.48
C ARG A 104 -3.01 11.84 -0.50
N VAL A 105 -1.77 12.06 -0.90
CA VAL A 105 -0.75 12.68 -0.06
C VAL A 105 0.10 13.63 -0.89
N ASN A 106 0.37 14.80 -0.31
CA ASN A 106 1.41 15.70 -0.80
C ASN A 106 2.67 15.40 0.02
N LEU A 107 3.70 14.90 -0.64
CA LEU A 107 4.98 14.60 0.00
C LEU A 107 5.84 15.87 -0.10
N GLN A 108 6.32 16.37 1.04
CA GLN A 108 7.15 17.57 1.13
C GLN A 108 8.62 17.21 1.12
#